data_AF-A0A949X7X5-F1
#
_entry.id   AF-A0A949X7X5-F1
#
_cell.length_a   1.000
_cell.length_b   1.000
_cell.length_c   1.000
_cell.angle_alpha   90.00
_cell.angle_beta   90.00
_cell.angle_gamma   90.00
#
_symmetry.space_group_name_H-M   'P 1'
#
loop_
_entity.id
_entity.type
_entity.pdbx_description
1 polymer ?
#
loop_
_entity_poly.entity_id
_entity_poly.type
_entity_poly.pdbx_seq_one_letter_code
_entity_poly.pdbx_strand_id
1 'polypeptide(L)'
;MVSSYRPGFIPIQKEYRVIELVAQGLKNAEVAHEVGTTEYVIKNYLRVIYDKLGLWNRFELALWYEARKIEAAGGRAGAVNKSQLA
;
A
#
# COMPACT_ATOMS: atom_id res chain seq x y z
N MET A 1 2.27 10.57 20.40
CA MET A 1 1.63 9.89 19.25
C MET A 1 2.61 8.85 18.73
N VAL A 2 2.58 7.63 19.27
CA VAL A 2 3.40 6.53 18.77
C VAL A 2 2.56 5.75 17.77
N SER A 3 2.96 5.80 16.51
CA SER A 3 2.45 4.95 15.44
C SER A 3 2.67 3.50 15.86
N SER A 4 1.58 2.80 16.16
CA SER A 4 1.56 1.36 16.43
C SER A 4 1.69 0.58 15.12
N TYR A 5 2.76 0.85 14.38
CA TYR A 5 3.18 0.06 13.24
C TYR A 5 3.43 -1.36 13.75
N ARG A 6 2.66 -2.34 13.26
CA ARG A 6 2.92 -3.76 13.51
C ARG A 6 3.78 -4.29 12.37
N PRO A 7 5.11 -4.40 12.54
CA PRO A 7 5.98 -4.91 11.49
C PRO A 7 5.65 -6.41 11.29
N GLY A 8 5.20 -6.78 10.09
CA GLY A 8 4.86 -8.17 9.75
C GLY A 8 3.65 -8.37 8.84
N PHE A 9 2.89 -7.32 8.50
CA PHE A 9 1.79 -7.46 7.53
C PHE A 9 2.31 -7.43 6.10
N ILE A 10 2.25 -8.59 5.43
CA ILE A 10 2.43 -8.72 3.98
C ILE A 10 1.03 -8.89 3.39
N PRO A 11 0.47 -7.87 2.73
CA PRO A 11 -0.85 -8.01 2.13
C PRO A 11 -0.82 -9.10 1.07
N ILE A 12 -1.82 -9.99 1.10
CA ILE A 12 -2.00 -11.00 0.04
C ILE A 12 -2.27 -10.28 -1.30
N GLN A 13 -2.05 -10.94 -2.45
CA GLN A 13 -2.16 -10.28 -3.77
C GLN A 13 -3.47 -9.51 -3.99
N LYS A 14 -4.59 -10.00 -3.44
CA LYS A 14 -5.89 -9.32 -3.49
C LYS A 14 -5.94 -8.04 -2.66
N GLU A 15 -5.40 -8.06 -1.44
CA GLU A 15 -5.30 -6.86 -0.59
C GLU A 15 -4.36 -5.82 -1.22
N TYR A 16 -3.26 -6.26 -1.83
CA TYR A 16 -2.33 -5.36 -2.54
C TYR A 16 -3.00 -4.66 -3.72
N ARG A 17 -3.82 -5.38 -4.49
CA ARG A 17 -4.60 -4.78 -5.60
C ARG A 17 -5.61 -3.74 -5.11
N VAL A 18 -6.29 -4.01 -3.99
CA VAL A 18 -7.19 -3.02 -3.36
C VAL A 18 -6.41 -1.77 -2.94
N ILE A 19 -5.26 -1.94 -2.29
CA ILE A 19 -4.40 -0.82 -1.86
C ILE A 19 -3.93 0.01 -3.05
N GLU A 20 -3.48 -0.64 -4.12
CA GLU A 20 -3.03 0.02 -5.35
C GLU A 20 -4.13 0.89 -5.97
N LEU A 21 -5.33 0.33 -6.20
CA LEU A 21 -6.44 1.06 -6.81
C LEU A 21 -6.87 2.25 -5.93
N VAL A 22 -6.85 2.06 -4.62
CA VAL A 22 -7.20 3.11 -3.65
C VAL A 22 -6.14 4.22 -3.63
N ALA A 23 -4.86 3.87 -3.73
CA ALA A 23 -3.75 4.81 -3.80
C ALA A 23 -3.75 5.62 -5.10
N GLN A 24 -4.22 5.02 -6.21
CA GLN A 24 -4.45 5.70 -7.49
C GLN A 24 -5.64 6.68 -7.45
N GLY A 25 -6.42 6.70 -6.38
CA GLY A 25 -7.53 7.63 -6.19
C GLY A 25 -8.91 7.10 -6.61
N LEU A 26 -9.03 5.83 -7.01
CA LEU A 26 -10.33 5.23 -7.32
C LEU A 26 -11.21 5.22 -6.08
N LYS A 27 -12.52 5.43 -6.24
CA LYS A 27 -13.51 5.37 -5.16
C LYS A 27 -13.80 3.92 -4.78
N ASN A 28 -14.34 3.71 -3.57
CA ASN A 28 -14.62 2.37 -3.07
C ASN A 28 -15.57 1.57 -3.97
N ALA A 29 -16.52 2.24 -4.64
CA ALA A 29 -17.43 1.61 -5.61
C ALA A 29 -16.69 1.14 -6.88
N GLU A 30 -15.74 1.92 -7.37
CA GLU A 30 -14.92 1.58 -8.54
C GLU A 30 -13.96 0.42 -8.21
N VAL A 31 -13.32 0.48 -7.04
CA VAL A 31 -12.47 -0.61 -6.54
C VAL A 31 -13.28 -1.90 -6.38
N ALA A 32 -14.52 -1.81 -5.90
CA ALA A 32 -15.40 -2.96 -5.74
C ALA A 32 -15.74 -3.60 -7.10
N HIS A 33 -16.02 -2.77 -8.11
CA HIS A 33 -16.24 -3.21 -9.48
C HIS A 33 -15.00 -3.91 -10.06
N GLU A 34 -13.82 -3.29 -9.95
CA GLU A 34 -12.55 -3.84 -10.46
C GLU A 34 -12.14 -5.16 -9.79
N VAL A 35 -12.43 -5.31 -8.50
CA VAL A 35 -12.06 -6.51 -7.72
C VAL A 35 -13.16 -7.58 -7.79
N GLY A 36 -14.35 -7.27 -8.31
CA GLY A 36 -15.49 -8.18 -8.38
C GLY A 36 -16.13 -8.45 -7.02
N THR A 37 -16.27 -7.42 -6.19
CA THR A 37 -16.85 -7.48 -4.85
C THR A 37 -17.80 -6.32 -4.59
N THR A 38 -18.31 -6.16 -3.36
CA THR A 38 -19.19 -5.06 -2.99
C THR A 38 -18.44 -3.92 -2.32
N GLU A 39 -18.97 -2.69 -2.42
CA GLU A 39 -18.40 -1.52 -1.75
C GLU A 39 -18.29 -1.72 -0.23
N TYR A 40 -19.27 -2.42 0.37
CA TYR A 40 -19.24 -2.78 1.78
C TYR A 40 -18.03 -3.64 2.14
N VAL A 41 -17.72 -4.65 1.32
CA VAL A 41 -16.55 -5.50 1.52
C VAL A 41 -15.25 -4.71 1.36
N ILE A 42 -15.17 -3.78 0.39
CA ILE A 42 -14.01 -2.88 0.26
C ILE A 42 -13.84 -1.99 1.50
N LYS A 43 -14.91 -1.44 2.06
CA LYS A 43 -14.85 -0.66 3.32
C LYS A 43 -14.31 -1.51 4.47
N ASN A 44 -14.73 -2.76 4.57
CA ASN A 44 -14.23 -3.68 5.59
C ASN A 44 -12.74 -4.02 5.39
N TYR A 45 -12.32 -4.28 4.15
CA TYR A 45 -10.91 -4.48 3.84
C TYR A 45 -10.06 -3.26 4.19
N LEU A 46 -10.50 -2.06 3.81
CA LEU A 46 -9.78 -0.83 4.13
C LEU A 46 -9.66 -0.61 5.63
N ARG A 47 -10.71 -0.87 6.43
CA ARG A 47 -10.63 -0.81 7.89
C ARG A 47 -9.53 -1.73 8.43
N VAL A 48 -9.55 -3.00 8.00
CA VAL A 48 -8.55 -3.98 8.44
C VAL A 48 -7.15 -3.60 7.97
N ILE A 49 -6.98 -3.10 6.75
CA ILE A 49 -5.70 -2.63 6.21
C ILE A 49 -5.18 -1.45 7.03
N TYR A 50 -6.04 -0.46 7.32
CA TYR A 50 -5.69 0.70 8.13
C TYR A 50 -5.25 0.29 9.53
N ASP A 51 -6.00 -0.58 10.22
CA ASP A 51 -5.65 -1.07 11.54
C ASP A 51 -4.32 -1.86 11.53
N LYS A 52 -4.09 -2.68 10.49
CA LYS A 52 -2.85 -3.46 10.36
C LYS A 52 -1.63 -2.59 10.07
N LEU A 53 -1.78 -1.56 9.23
CA LEU A 53 -0.71 -0.66 8.83
C LEU A 53 -0.51 0.52 9.81
N GLY A 54 -1.45 0.74 10.74
CA GLY A 54 -1.45 1.89 11.64
C GLY A 54 -1.77 3.20 10.94
N LEU A 55 -2.53 3.16 9.84
CA LEU A 55 -2.91 4.30 9.03
C LEU A 55 -4.32 4.78 9.41
N TRP A 56 -4.59 6.05 9.18
CA TRP A 56 -5.82 6.71 9.63
C TRP A 56 -6.69 7.16 8.47
N ASN A 57 -6.10 7.36 7.29
CA ASN A 57 -6.80 7.92 6.16
C ASN A 57 -6.26 7.39 4.82
N ARG A 58 -7.05 7.66 3.76
CA ARG A 58 -6.74 7.26 2.38
C ARG A 58 -5.45 7.91 1.86
N PHE A 59 -5.11 9.10 2.34
CA PHE A 59 -3.94 9.85 1.92
C PHE A 59 -2.65 9.21 2.45
N GLU A 60 -2.64 8.83 3.73
CA GLU A 60 -1.57 8.04 4.35
C GLU A 60 -1.36 6.70 3.65
N LEU A 61 -2.45 6.04 3.24
CA LEU A 61 -2.35 4.81 2.44
C LEU A 61 -1.71 5.05 1.07
N ALA A 62 -2.05 6.14 0.39
CA ALA A 62 -1.43 6.50 -0.88
C ALA A 62 0.08 6.78 -0.71
N LEU A 63 0.46 7.54 0.31
CA LEU A 63 1.86 7.81 0.63
C LEU A 63 2.63 6.53 0.97
N TRP A 64 2.03 5.65 1.78
CA TRP A 64 2.62 4.36 2.13
C TRP A 64 2.85 3.49 0.90
N TYR A 65 1.89 3.47 -0.04
CA TYR A 65 2.01 2.73 -1.30
C TYR A 65 3.13 3.27 -2.18
N GLU A 66 3.20 4.59 -2.37
CA GLU A 66 4.24 5.23 -3.20
C GLU A 66 5.64 5.04 -2.61
N ALA A 67 5.81 5.17 -1.29
CA ALA A 67 7.09 4.91 -0.63
C ALA A 67 7.62 3.49 -0.92
N ARG A 68 6.74 2.48 -0.86
CA ARG A 68 7.10 1.08 -1.15
C ARG A 68 7.31 0.82 -2.64
N LYS A 69 6.64 1.55 -3.51
CA LYS A 69 6.89 1.50 -4.96
C LYS A 69 8.32 1.99 -5.26
N ILE A 70 8.76 3.03 -4.55
CA ILE A 70 10.13 3.54 -4.64
C ILE A 70 11.13 2.54 -4.06
N GLU A 71 10.84 1.85 -2.95
CA GLU A 71 11.72 0.79 -2.42
C GLU A 71 11.84 -0.39 -3.40
N ALA A 72 10.72 -0.83 -4.00
CA ALA A 72 10.70 -1.91 -4.98
C ALA A 72 11.44 -1.53 -6.28
N ALA A 73 11.37 -0.27 -6.71
CA ALA A 73 12.11 0.26 -7.85
C ALA A 73 13.59 0.55 -7.50
N GLY A 74 13.85 1.03 -6.30
CA GLY A 74 15.16 1.41 -5.76
C GLY A 74 16.04 0.20 -5.42
N GLY A 75 15.45 -0.97 -5.18
CA GLY A 75 16.17 -2.25 -5.12
C GLY A 75 16.89 -2.62 -6.43
N ARG A 76 16.59 -1.95 -7.55
CA ARG A 76 17.36 -2.06 -8.80
C ARG A 76 18.35 -0.90 -9.02
N ALA A 77 18.17 0.25 -8.36
CA ALA A 77 19.01 1.43 -8.54
C ALA A 77 20.15 1.57 -7.49
N GLY A 78 20.01 0.94 -6.32
CA GLY A 78 21.01 0.98 -5.24
C GLY A 78 22.20 0.02 -5.39
N ALA A 79 22.24 -0.80 -6.44
CA ALA A 79 23.33 -1.75 -6.69
C ALA A 79 24.43 -1.21 -7.62
N VAL A 80 24.31 0.04 -8.11
CA VAL A 80 25.32 0.65 -8.98
C VAL A 80 26.08 1.73 -8.21
N ASN A 81 27.34 1.40 -7.95
CA ASN A 81 28.49 2.28 -7.66
C ASN A 81 28.82 2.63 -6.19
N LYS A 82 29.68 1.80 -5.58
CA LYS A 82 30.76 2.25 -4.69
C LYS A 82 32.13 1.67 -5.09
N SER A 83 32.29 1.15 -6.31
CA SER A 83 33.51 0.45 -6.75
C SER A 83 34.41 1.28 -7.67
N GLN A 84 34.04 2.51 -8.02
CA GLN A 84 34.86 3.40 -8.85
C GLN A 84 35.36 4.61 -8.06
N LEU A 85 36.09 4.36 -6.98
CA LEU A 85 36.96 5.33 -6.31
C LEU A 85 38.11 4.52 -5.69
N ALA A 86 39.03 4.09 -6.55
CA ALA A 86 40.35 3.59 -6.21
C ALA A 86 41.35 4.24 -7.17
#